data_AF-A0A415I0I4-F1
#
_entry.id   AF-A0A415I0I4-F1
#
_cell.length_a   1.000
_cell.length_b   1.000
_cell.length_c   1.000
_cell.angle_alpha   90.00
_cell.angle_beta   90.00
_cell.angle_gamma   90.00
#
_symmetry.space_group_name_H-M   'P 1'
#
loop_
_entity.id
_entity.type
_entity.pdbx_description
1 polymer ?
#
loop_
_entity_poly.entity_id
_entity_poly.type
_entity_poly.pdbx_seq_one_letter_code
_entity_poly.pdbx_strand_id
1 'polypeptide(L)'
;MNRIKKSLINFLNLFLYDENRRKEFEKFNSQMDIYKNMPPDELKFEYILLNAKYEKKKSELTLFLLTIALSVLMNVWDKFFSFMKMAIEYAGKTAGDSFEIAKISFIISSIIVIFITAVIFFMLFAFINDIHKMKINIAMIEDVGACASN
;
A
#
# COMPACT_ATOMS: atom_id res chain seq x y z
N MET A 1 35.16 6.85 17.99
CA MET A 1 34.44 7.17 16.73
C MET A 1 32.99 6.64 16.65
N ASN A 2 32.50 5.83 17.60
CA ASN A 2 31.16 5.21 17.53
C ASN A 2 30.03 6.03 18.22
N ARG A 3 30.35 6.87 19.22
CA ARG A 3 29.36 7.69 19.95
C ARG A 3 28.81 8.85 19.14
N ILE A 4 29.68 9.56 18.42
CA ILE A 4 29.32 10.75 17.64
C ILE A 4 28.47 10.36 16.42
N LYS A 5 28.82 9.27 15.72
CA LYS A 5 27.98 8.70 14.65
C LYS A 5 26.58 8.34 15.15
N LYS A 6 26.46 7.67 16.30
CA LYS A 6 25.17 7.29 16.88
C LYS A 6 24.32 8.50 17.28
N SER A 7 24.95 9.54 17.83
CA SER A 7 24.28 10.79 18.19
C SER A 7 23.79 11.57 16.96
N LEU A 8 24.60 11.62 15.89
CA LEU A 8 24.22 12.26 14.64
C LEU A 8 23.08 11.52 13.93
N ILE A 9 23.10 10.18 13.93
CA ILE A 9 22.01 9.37 13.37
C ILE A 9 20.72 9.58 14.16
N ASN A 10 20.77 9.63 15.49
CA ASN A 10 19.58 9.93 16.30
C ASN A 10 19.05 11.34 16.07
N PHE A 11 19.94 12.34 15.96
CA PHE A 11 19.55 13.71 15.68
C PHE A 11 18.95 13.87 14.28
N LEU A 12 19.57 13.26 13.26
CA LEU A 12 19.04 13.22 11.91
C LEU A 12 17.70 12.51 11.86
N ASN A 13 17.53 11.38 12.56
CA ASN A 13 16.25 10.69 12.62
C ASN A 13 15.17 11.53 13.32
N LEU A 14 15.50 12.21 14.42
CA LEU A 14 14.57 13.08 15.13
C LEU A 14 14.18 14.29 14.24
N PHE A 15 15.17 14.90 13.58
CA PHE A 15 14.97 16.07 12.74
C PHE A 15 14.23 15.72 11.43
N LEU A 16 14.58 14.62 10.77
CA LEU A 16 13.89 14.12 9.58
C LEU A 16 12.44 13.70 9.90
N TYR A 17 12.24 13.05 11.05
CA TYR A 17 10.90 12.69 11.52
C TYR A 17 10.06 13.93 11.83
N ASP A 18 10.66 14.92 12.51
CA ASP A 18 10.00 16.18 12.86
C ASP A 18 9.72 17.03 11.61
N GLU A 19 10.62 17.08 10.63
CA GLU A 19 10.43 17.84 9.40
C GLU A 19 9.35 17.22 8.49
N ASN A 20 9.31 15.89 8.33
CA ASN A 20 8.24 15.24 7.58
C ASN A 20 6.89 15.42 8.27
N ARG A 21 6.83 15.29 9.59
CA ARG A 21 5.61 15.50 10.36
C ARG A 21 5.12 16.95 10.29
N ARG A 22 6.02 17.94 10.32
CA ARG A 22 5.66 19.35 10.12
C ARG A 22 5.09 19.59 8.74
N LYS A 23 5.68 19.02 7.69
CA LYS A 23 5.13 19.13 6.32
C LYS A 23 3.75 18.49 6.19
N GLU A 24 3.51 17.37 6.87
CA GLU A 24 2.17 16.75 6.92
C GLU A 24 1.18 17.61 7.71
N PHE A 25 1.61 18.21 8.82
CA PHE A 25 0.78 19.10 9.62
C PHE A 25 0.45 20.42 8.90
N GLU A 26 1.39 20.99 8.15
CA GLU A 26 1.14 22.16 7.31
C GLU A 26 0.11 21.87 6.22
N LYS A 27 0.20 20.70 5.56
CA LYS A 27 -0.81 20.26 4.60
C LYS A 27 -2.17 20.06 5.25
N PHE A 28 -2.20 19.46 6.45
CA PHE A 28 -3.42 19.29 7.24
C PHE A 28 -4.05 20.66 7.55
N ASN A 29 -3.27 21.61 8.07
CA ASN A 29 -3.76 22.95 8.39
C ASN A 29 -4.26 23.70 7.16
N SER A 30 -3.56 23.59 6.03
CA SER A 30 -3.99 24.21 4.78
C SER A 30 -5.33 23.64 4.28
N GLN A 31 -5.55 22.32 4.39
CA GLN A 31 -6.85 21.73 4.04
C GLN A 31 -7.95 22.12 5.02
N MET A 32 -7.63 22.15 6.32
CA MET A 32 -8.57 22.59 7.35
C MET A 32 -9.03 24.04 7.14
N ASP A 33 -8.13 24.92 6.74
CA ASP A 33 -8.46 26.32 6.44
C ASP A 33 -9.39 26.45 5.22
N ILE A 34 -9.17 25.63 4.18
CA ILE A 34 -10.09 25.57 3.02
C ILE A 34 -11.50 25.20 3.49
N TYR A 35 -11.64 24.15 4.32
CA TYR A 35 -12.94 23.70 4.81
C TYR A 35 -13.63 24.72 5.71
N LYS A 36 -12.89 25.45 6.56
CA LYS A 36 -13.43 26.52 7.40
C LYS A 36 -13.98 27.69 6.62
N ASN A 37 -13.35 28.02 5.49
CA ASN A 37 -13.74 29.15 4.65
C ASN A 37 -14.82 28.78 3.60
N MET A 38 -15.21 27.51 3.53
CA MET A 38 -16.19 27.00 2.56
C MET A 38 -17.63 27.31 3.01
N PRO A 39 -18.53 27.69 2.09
CA PRO A 39 -19.95 27.86 2.39
C PRO A 39 -20.57 26.58 2.98
N PRO A 40 -21.53 26.68 3.92
CA PRO A 40 -22.11 25.50 4.59
C PRO A 40 -22.73 24.46 3.64
N ASP A 41 -23.41 24.92 2.59
CA ASP A 41 -24.02 24.03 1.58
C ASP A 41 -22.96 23.29 0.75
N GLU A 42 -21.86 23.96 0.41
CA GLU A 42 -20.75 23.39 -0.33
C GLU A 42 -19.97 22.39 0.53
N LEU A 43 -19.76 22.72 1.82
CA LEU A 43 -19.12 21.82 2.78
C LEU A 43 -19.92 20.52 2.97
N LYS A 44 -21.26 20.64 3.05
CA LYS A 44 -22.17 19.49 3.14
C LYS A 44 -22.13 18.64 1.87
N PHE A 45 -22.08 19.27 0.70
CA PHE A 45 -21.93 18.56 -0.58
C PHE A 45 -20.60 17.80 -0.62
N GLU A 46 -19.49 18.43 -0.24
CA GLU A 46 -18.17 17.79 -0.24
C GLU A 46 -18.10 16.62 0.74
N TYR A 47 -18.71 16.74 1.93
CA TYR A 47 -18.84 15.63 2.87
C TYR A 47 -19.53 14.41 2.23
N ILE A 48 -20.70 14.61 1.61
CA ILE A 48 -21.48 13.53 0.99
C ILE A 48 -20.66 12.87 -0.12
N LEU A 49 -19.99 13.68 -0.96
CA LEU A 49 -19.18 13.20 -2.06
C LEU A 49 -17.98 12.38 -1.58
N LEU A 50 -17.24 12.88 -0.59
CA LEU A 50 -16.09 12.20 0.00
C LEU A 50 -16.50 10.91 0.69
N ASN A 51 -17.60 10.92 1.45
CA ASN A 51 -18.10 9.73 2.13
C ASN A 51 -18.54 8.64 1.13
N ALA A 52 -19.26 9.02 0.07
CA ALA A 52 -19.63 8.09 -1.01
C ALA A 52 -18.38 7.50 -1.71
N LYS A 53 -17.36 8.32 -1.95
CA LYS A 53 -16.09 7.88 -2.57
C LYS A 53 -15.30 6.94 -1.63
N TYR A 54 -15.30 7.23 -0.33
CA TYR A 54 -14.68 6.41 0.70
C TYR A 54 -15.32 5.02 0.75
N GLU A 55 -16.65 4.93 0.85
CA GLU A 55 -17.37 3.65 0.87
C GLU A 55 -17.14 2.85 -0.41
N LYS A 56 -17.17 3.52 -1.57
CA LYS A 56 -16.84 2.87 -2.85
C LYS A 56 -15.42 2.28 -2.84
N LYS A 57 -14.40 3.06 -2.46
CA LYS A 57 -13.01 2.58 -2.42
C LYS A 57 -12.81 1.45 -1.41
N LYS A 58 -13.48 1.50 -0.27
CA LYS A 58 -13.46 0.42 0.74
C LYS A 58 -14.05 -0.88 0.20
N SER A 59 -15.16 -0.78 -0.54
CA SER A 59 -15.75 -1.92 -1.24
C SER A 59 -14.82 -2.47 -2.33
N GLU A 60 -14.20 -1.60 -3.14
CA GLU A 60 -13.21 -2.01 -4.16
C GLU A 60 -12.02 -2.75 -3.53
N LEU A 61 -11.49 -2.27 -2.41
CA LEU A 61 -10.41 -2.95 -1.68
C LEU A 61 -10.85 -4.34 -1.20
N THR A 62 -12.08 -4.46 -0.69
CA THR A 62 -12.62 -5.74 -0.22
C THR A 62 -12.75 -6.75 -1.36
N LEU A 63 -13.29 -6.34 -2.51
CA LEU A 63 -13.38 -7.17 -3.71
C LEU A 63 -12.00 -7.56 -4.25
N PHE A 64 -11.03 -6.64 -4.19
CA PHE A 64 -9.67 -6.89 -4.62
C PHE A 64 -9.00 -7.95 -3.73
N LEU A 65 -9.12 -7.82 -2.41
CA LEU A 65 -8.61 -8.82 -1.45
C LEU A 65 -9.26 -10.20 -1.65
N LEU A 66 -10.57 -10.23 -1.88
CA LEU A 66 -11.29 -11.46 -2.18
C LEU A 66 -10.77 -12.12 -3.47
N THR A 67 -10.54 -11.32 -4.51
CA THR A 67 -10.02 -11.78 -5.80
C THR A 67 -8.61 -12.37 -5.66
N ILE A 68 -7.74 -11.73 -4.87
CA ILE A 68 -6.40 -12.25 -4.56
C ILE A 68 -6.51 -13.57 -3.80
N ALA A 69 -7.35 -13.64 -2.76
CA ALA A 69 -7.54 -14.86 -1.98
C ALA A 69 -8.00 -16.03 -2.87
N LEU A 70 -8.98 -15.79 -3.75
CA LEU A 70 -9.45 -16.78 -4.72
C LEU A 70 -8.37 -17.19 -5.71
N SER A 71 -7.58 -16.23 -6.22
CA SER A 71 -6.50 -16.52 -7.18
C SER A 71 -5.41 -17.40 -6.58
N VAL A 72 -5.02 -17.11 -5.34
CA VAL A 72 -4.05 -17.92 -4.58
C VAL A 72 -4.61 -19.32 -4.35
N LEU A 73 -5.87 -19.45 -3.92
CA LEU A 73 -6.50 -20.75 -3.64
C LEU A 73 -6.70 -21.61 -4.90
N MET A 74 -7.08 -21.01 -6.02
CA MET A 74 -7.53 -21.78 -7.19
C MET A 74 -6.42 -22.19 -8.15
N ASN A 75 -5.44 -21.32 -8.46
CA ASN A 75 -4.71 -21.48 -9.72
C ASN A 75 -3.23 -21.05 -9.71
N VAL A 76 -2.82 -20.19 -8.78
CA VAL A 76 -1.44 -19.70 -8.76
C VAL A 76 -0.47 -20.78 -8.27
N TRP A 77 -0.82 -21.50 -7.20
CA TRP A 77 0.01 -22.59 -6.68
C TRP A 77 0.14 -23.75 -7.66
N ASP A 78 -0.96 -24.15 -8.29
CA ASP A 78 -0.96 -25.28 -9.23
C ASP A 78 -0.01 -25.01 -10.42
N LYS A 79 -0.09 -23.80 -11.00
CA LYS A 79 0.83 -23.38 -12.07
C LYS A 79 2.29 -23.32 -11.61
N PHE A 80 2.54 -22.84 -10.39
CA PHE A 80 3.89 -22.79 -9.83
C PHE A 80 4.46 -24.21 -9.65
N PHE A 81 3.72 -25.12 -9.02
CA PHE A 81 4.16 -26.49 -8.81
C PHE A 81 4.29 -27.28 -10.13
N SER A 82 3.38 -27.05 -11.09
CA SER A 82 3.49 -27.65 -12.43
C SER A 82 4.75 -27.19 -13.15
N PHE A 83 5.09 -25.91 -13.07
CA PHE A 83 6.35 -25.39 -13.63
C PHE A 83 7.56 -26.05 -12.95
N MET A 84 7.54 -26.16 -11.62
CA MET A 84 8.60 -26.82 -10.87
C MET A 84 8.79 -28.28 -11.25
N LYS A 85 7.69 -29.03 -11.39
CA LYS A 85 7.72 -30.42 -11.85
C LYS A 85 8.37 -30.54 -13.23
N MET A 86 8.00 -29.66 -14.16
CA MET A 86 8.55 -29.64 -15.51
C MET A 86 10.05 -29.30 -15.51
N ALA A 87 10.48 -28.35 -14.68
CA ALA A 87 11.89 -27.99 -14.54
C ALA A 87 12.74 -29.16 -14.00
N ILE A 88 12.21 -29.91 -13.02
CA ILE A 88 12.89 -31.09 -12.45
C ILE A 88 12.96 -32.22 -13.49
N GLU A 89 11.86 -32.50 -14.22
CA GLU A 89 11.86 -33.52 -15.28
C GLU A 89 12.83 -33.18 -16.41
N TYR A 90 12.93 -31.90 -16.78
CA TYR A 90 13.88 -31.44 -17.80
C TYR A 90 15.33 -31.64 -17.35
N ALA A 91 15.64 -31.25 -16.10
CA ALA A 91 16.94 -31.47 -15.49
C ALA A 91 17.33 -32.95 -15.45
N GLY A 92 16.41 -33.85 -15.12
CA GLY A 92 16.67 -35.29 -15.05
C GLY A 92 16.94 -35.98 -16.40
N LYS A 93 16.59 -35.36 -17.53
CA LYS A 93 16.80 -35.92 -18.88
C LYS A 93 18.10 -35.44 -19.56
N THR A 94 18.74 -34.41 -19.02
CA THR A 94 19.99 -33.86 -19.58
C THR A 94 21.21 -34.56 -18.98
N ALA A 95 22.15 -35.01 -19.82
CA ALA A 95 23.38 -35.72 -19.40
C ALA A 95 24.44 -34.82 -18.70
N GLY A 96 24.11 -33.56 -18.41
CA GLY A 96 24.96 -32.60 -17.71
C GLY A 96 24.59 -32.45 -16.22
N ASP A 97 25.08 -31.39 -15.57
CA ASP A 97 24.85 -31.11 -14.15
C ASP A 97 23.38 -30.72 -13.88
N SER A 98 22.51 -31.73 -13.89
CA SER A 98 21.06 -31.64 -13.71
C SER A 98 20.65 -30.81 -12.50
N PHE A 99 21.49 -30.80 -11.45
CA PHE A 99 21.25 -30.02 -10.24
C PHE A 99 21.35 -28.50 -10.48
N GLU A 100 22.30 -28.04 -11.31
CA GLU A 100 22.45 -26.61 -11.61
C GLU A 100 21.27 -26.07 -12.43
N ILE A 101 20.77 -26.85 -13.39
CA ILE A 101 19.63 -26.47 -14.24
C ILE A 101 18.38 -26.28 -13.37
N ALA A 102 18.07 -27.25 -12.49
CA ALA A 102 16.92 -27.17 -11.59
C ALA A 102 17.03 -25.97 -10.63
N LYS A 103 18.24 -25.71 -10.11
CA LYS A 103 18.50 -24.57 -9.21
C LYS A 103 18.28 -23.23 -9.91
N ILE A 104 18.77 -23.06 -11.13
CA ILE A 104 18.58 -21.83 -11.91
C ILE A 104 17.09 -21.61 -12.24
N SER A 105 16.38 -22.65 -12.66
CA SER A 105 14.93 -22.57 -12.93
C SER A 105 14.12 -22.18 -11.68
N PHE A 106 14.47 -22.72 -10.51
CA PHE A 106 13.85 -22.35 -9.24
C PHE A 106 14.09 -20.88 -8.89
N ILE A 107 15.32 -20.38 -9.07
CA ILE A 107 15.67 -18.97 -8.81
C ILE A 107 14.84 -18.03 -9.70
N ILE A 108 14.78 -18.30 -11.01
CA ILE A 108 14.02 -17.47 -11.95
C ILE A 108 12.53 -17.46 -11.59
N SER A 109 11.94 -18.62 -11.32
CA SER A 109 10.53 -18.73 -10.92
C SER A 109 10.24 -17.97 -9.62
N SER A 110 11.13 -18.10 -8.63
CA SER A 110 11.00 -17.40 -7.35
C SER A 110 11.05 -15.88 -7.51
N ILE A 111 11.95 -15.37 -8.35
CA ILE A 111 12.05 -13.93 -8.63
C ILE A 111 10.75 -13.40 -9.23
N ILE A 112 10.15 -14.14 -10.19
CA ILE A 112 8.88 -13.75 -10.82
C ILE A 112 7.75 -13.68 -9.78
N VAL A 113 7.63 -14.71 -8.93
CA VAL A 113 6.60 -14.74 -7.87
C VAL A 113 6.79 -13.59 -6.88
N ILE A 114 8.02 -13.34 -6.45
CA ILE A 114 8.34 -12.23 -5.53
C ILE A 114 8.00 -10.88 -6.18
N PHE A 115 8.36 -10.69 -7.46
CA PHE A 115 8.08 -9.44 -8.17
C PHE A 115 6.58 -9.18 -8.29
N ILE A 116 5.79 -10.17 -8.72
CA ILE A 116 4.33 -10.07 -8.80
C ILE A 116 3.73 -9.74 -7.43
N THR A 117 4.21 -10.44 -6.39
CA THR A 117 3.76 -10.22 -5.01
C THR A 117 4.07 -8.79 -4.54
N ALA A 118 5.27 -8.28 -4.82
CA ALA A 118 5.67 -6.92 -4.49
C ALA A 118 4.79 -5.86 -5.19
N VAL A 119 4.44 -6.07 -6.47
CA VAL A 119 3.53 -5.18 -7.20
C VAL A 119 2.14 -5.16 -6.56
N ILE A 120 1.61 -6.32 -6.17
CA ILE A 120 0.31 -6.42 -5.47
C ILE A 120 0.37 -5.68 -4.13
N PHE A 121 1.42 -5.89 -3.34
CA PHE A 121 1.60 -5.18 -2.08
C PHE A 121 1.71 -3.66 -2.25
N PHE A 122 2.43 -3.20 -3.28
CA PHE A 122 2.53 -1.77 -3.57
C PHE A 122 1.16 -1.18 -3.95
N MET A 123 0.38 -1.87 -4.77
CA MET A 123 -0.99 -1.45 -5.08
C MET A 123 -1.86 -1.39 -3.81
N LEU A 124 -1.83 -2.44 -2.97
CA LEU A 124 -2.57 -2.46 -1.70
C LEU A 124 -2.18 -1.28 -0.81
N PHE A 125 -0.89 -0.99 -0.68
CA PHE A 125 -0.39 0.12 0.11
C PHE A 125 -0.90 1.47 -0.42
N ALA A 126 -0.87 1.68 -1.74
CA ALA A 126 -1.43 2.89 -2.36
C ALA A 126 -2.93 3.03 -2.08
N PHE A 127 -3.71 1.96 -2.22
CA PHE A 127 -5.15 1.96 -1.94
C PHE A 127 -5.46 2.29 -0.47
N ILE A 128 -4.73 1.68 0.47
CA ILE A 128 -4.91 1.94 1.91
C ILE A 128 -4.60 3.40 2.23
N ASN A 129 -3.50 3.94 1.70
CA ASN A 129 -3.13 5.34 1.92
C ASN A 129 -4.18 6.31 1.37
N ASP A 130 -4.77 6.02 0.21
CA ASP A 130 -5.86 6.82 -0.34
C ASP A 130 -7.09 6.81 0.55
N ILE A 131 -7.51 5.63 1.02
CA ILE A 131 -8.66 5.48 1.94
C ILE A 131 -8.39 6.21 3.26
N HIS A 132 -7.16 6.13 3.77
CA HIS A 132 -6.76 6.80 5.00
C HIS A 132 -6.83 8.33 4.86
N LYS A 133 -6.32 8.89 3.76
CA LYS A 133 -6.43 10.32 3.46
C LYS A 133 -7.88 10.78 3.37
N MET A 134 -8.73 10.02 2.68
CA MET A 134 -10.17 10.35 2.60
C MET A 134 -10.83 10.37 3.98
N LYS A 135 -10.49 9.40 4.85
CA LYS A 135 -11.02 9.35 6.22
C LYS A 135 -10.60 10.57 7.04
N ILE A 136 -9.35 11.03 6.89
CA ILE A 136 -8.87 12.25 7.55
C ILE A 136 -9.69 13.46 7.08
N ASN A 137 -9.90 13.63 5.77
CA ASN A 137 -10.64 14.76 5.23
C ASN A 137 -12.11 14.76 5.69
N ILE A 138 -12.76 13.59 5.72
CA ILE A 138 -14.12 13.45 6.26
C ILE A 138 -14.16 13.91 7.73
N ALA A 139 -13.19 13.47 8.54
CA ALA A 139 -13.11 13.88 9.94
C ALA A 139 -12.86 15.39 10.13
N MET A 140 -12.07 16.02 9.25
CA MET A 140 -11.91 17.49 9.26
C MET A 140 -13.23 18.20 8.99
N ILE A 141 -13.99 17.76 7.99
CA ILE A 141 -15.26 18.39 7.62
C ILE A 141 -16.29 18.22 8.75
N GLU A 142 -16.33 17.06 9.41
CA GLU A 142 -17.19 16.84 10.59
C GLU A 142 -16.85 17.79 11.75
N ASP A 143 -15.54 18.00 12.01
CA ASP A 143 -15.07 18.94 13.04
C ASP A 143 -15.46 20.39 12.73
N VAL A 144 -15.29 20.83 11.48
CA VAL A 144 -15.68 22.18 11.03
C VAL A 144 -17.19 22.36 11.10
N GLY A 145 -17.97 21.38 10.64
CA GLY A 145 -19.43 21.42 10.70
C GLY A 145 -19.97 21.47 12.13
N ALA A 146 -19.36 20.73 13.07
CA ALA A 146 -19.72 20.78 14.48
C ALA A 146 -19.43 22.16 15.10
N CYS A 147 -18.28 22.77 14.77
CA CYS A 147 -17.90 24.10 15.24
C CYS A 147 -18.82 25.22 14.72
N ALA A 148 -19.34 25.09 13.49
CA ALA A 148 -20.24 26.09 12.90
C ALA A 148 -21.69 26.03 13.42
N SER A 149 -22.05 24.95 14.13
CA SER A 149 -23.39 24.74 14.70
C SER A 149 -23.55 25.21 16.16
N ASN A 150 -22.45 25.63 16.79
CA ASN A 150 -22.38 26.23 18.13
C ASN A 150 -22.27 27.76 18.04
#